data_AF-A0A197SX64-F1
#
_entry.id   AF-A0A197SX64-F1
#
_cell.length_a   1.000
_cell.length_b   1.000
_cell.length_c   1.000
_cell.angle_alpha   90.00
_cell.angle_beta   90.00
_cell.angle_gamma   90.00
#
_symmetry.space_group_name_H-M   'P 1'
#
loop_
_entity.id
_entity.type
_entity.pdbx_description
1 polymer ?
#
loop_
_entity_poly.entity_id
_entity_poly.type
_entity_poly.pdbx_seq_one_letter_code
_entity_poly.pdbx_strand_id
1 'polypeptide(L)'
;MLDALTVAVAAAALALAAWCGFAAYRDQPTKDWHFIGMAVVSVLALAQLVVGIVQLGRGERPDQGMAIFLAYLVGSFAAIPAAGLLSLSERTKWGSVTVSAGAVVLAVLEVRLYDIWGG
;
A
#
# COMPACT_ATOMS: atom_id res chain seq x y z
N MET A 1 -12.27 2.59 13.24
CA MET A 1 -11.60 1.38 13.81
C MET A 1 -10.35 0.96 13.04
N LEU A 2 -10.17 1.47 11.81
CA LEU A 2 -8.94 1.33 11.03
C LEU A 2 -8.07 2.59 11.09
N ASP A 3 -8.52 3.68 11.70
CA ASP A 3 -7.94 5.02 11.55
C ASP A 3 -6.44 5.03 11.83
N ALA A 4 -6.00 4.48 12.97
CA ALA A 4 -4.57 4.42 13.30
C ALA A 4 -3.77 3.50 12.36
N LEU A 5 -4.37 2.38 11.91
CA LEU A 5 -3.71 1.42 11.03
C LEU A 5 -3.65 1.94 9.58
N THR A 6 -4.75 2.44 9.05
CA THR A 6 -4.87 3.11 7.75
C THR A 6 -3.98 4.34 7.70
N VAL A 7 -3.92 5.16 8.76
CA VAL A 7 -2.96 6.28 8.85
C VAL A 7 -1.52 5.77 8.88
N ALA A 8 -1.24 4.70 9.62
CA ALA A 8 0.10 4.11 9.66
C ALA A 8 0.52 3.53 8.30
N VAL A 9 -0.38 2.82 7.60
CA VAL A 9 -0.15 2.26 6.26
C VAL A 9 0.03 3.39 5.25
N ALA A 10 -0.84 4.40 5.26
CA ALA A 10 -0.73 5.56 4.39
C ALA A 10 0.57 6.34 4.64
N ALA A 11 0.94 6.59 5.90
CA ALA A 11 2.18 7.27 6.25
C ALA A 11 3.41 6.46 5.83
N ALA A 12 3.39 5.13 6.07
CA ALA A 12 4.48 4.25 5.65
C ALA A 12 4.59 4.18 4.11
N ALA A 13 3.46 4.16 3.40
CA ALA A 13 3.41 4.20 1.95
C ALA A 13 3.95 5.53 1.41
N LEU A 14 3.58 6.67 2.00
CA LEU A 14 4.12 7.98 1.61
C LEU A 14 5.61 8.10 1.92
N ALA A 15 6.08 7.55 3.05
CA ALA A 15 7.50 7.52 3.38
C ALA A 15 8.28 6.67 2.36
N LEU A 16 7.74 5.51 1.97
CA LEU A 16 8.32 4.67 0.92
C LEU A 16 8.31 5.38 -0.44
N ALA A 17 7.22 6.07 -0.78
CA ALA A 17 7.12 6.86 -2.00
C ALA A 17 8.18 7.97 -2.03
N ALA A 18 8.33 8.72 -0.94
CA ALA A 18 9.34 9.77 -0.84
C ALA A 18 10.77 9.20 -0.96
N TRP A 19 11.03 8.05 -0.34
CA TRP A 19 12.34 7.41 -0.36
C TRP A 19 12.69 6.86 -1.76
N CYS A 20 11.78 6.12 -2.40
CA CYS A 20 11.94 5.61 -3.75
C CYS A 20 11.96 6.73 -4.80
N GLY A 21 11.13 7.76 -4.63
CA GLY A 21 11.12 8.95 -5.47
C GLY A 21 12.43 9.73 -5.39
N PHE A 22 13.02 9.84 -4.19
CA PHE A 22 14.33 10.44 -4.01
C PHE A 22 15.47 9.63 -4.64
N ALA A 23 15.40 8.29 -4.58
CA ALA A 23 16.33 7.42 -5.28
C ALA A 23 16.22 7.57 -6.81
N ALA A 24 15.00 7.64 -7.33
CA ALA A 24 14.73 7.92 -8.74
C ALA A 24 15.24 9.29 -9.18
N TYR A 25 15.08 10.33 -8.36
CA TYR A 25 15.61 11.68 -8.60
C TYR A 25 17.14 11.69 -8.68
N ARG A 26 17.82 10.76 -8.00
CA ARG A 26 19.27 10.57 -8.09
C ARG A 26 19.72 9.61 -9.18
N ASP A 27 18.83 9.25 -10.11
CA ASP A 27 19.06 8.26 -11.17
C ASP A 27 19.57 6.90 -10.65
N GLN A 28 19.17 6.53 -9.43
CA GLN A 28 19.58 5.26 -8.82
C GLN A 28 18.52 4.18 -9.03
N PRO A 29 18.92 2.93 -9.33
CA PRO A 29 18.02 1.79 -9.35
C PRO A 29 17.60 1.39 -7.93
N THR A 30 16.55 0.57 -7.85
CA THR A 30 16.01 0.04 -6.59
C THR A 30 17.06 -0.84 -5.91
N LYS A 31 17.67 -0.33 -4.82
CA LYS A 31 18.67 -1.07 -4.01
C LYS A 31 17.99 -2.04 -3.05
N ASP A 32 18.72 -3.05 -2.57
CA ASP A 32 18.23 -4.06 -1.60
C ASP A 32 17.53 -3.46 -0.37
N TRP A 33 17.96 -2.27 0.08
CA TRP A 33 17.31 -1.53 1.17
C TRP A 33 15.88 -1.05 0.86
N HIS A 34 15.58 -0.73 -0.41
CA HIS A 34 14.23 -0.35 -0.83
C HIS A 34 13.29 -1.56 -0.84
N PHE A 35 13.82 -2.76 -1.09
CA PHE A 35 13.06 -4.00 -0.97
C PHE A 35 12.67 -4.31 0.47
N ILE A 36 13.52 -3.97 1.45
CA ILE A 36 13.15 -4.06 2.87
C ILE A 36 12.00 -3.09 3.18
N GLY A 37 12.07 -1.85 2.67
CA GLY A 37 10.97 -0.89 2.81
C GLY A 37 9.66 -1.41 2.20
N MET A 38 9.70 -1.95 0.99
CA MET A 38 8.54 -2.57 0.35
C MET A 38 8.00 -3.76 1.14
N ALA A 39 8.87 -4.60 1.70
CA ALA A 39 8.46 -5.72 2.54
C ALA A 39 7.73 -5.25 3.80
N VAL A 40 8.25 -4.21 4.48
CA VAL A 40 7.59 -3.63 5.66
C VAL A 40 6.21 -3.10 5.32
N VAL A 41 6.07 -2.31 4.25
CA VAL A 41 4.76 -1.77 3.84
C VAL A 41 3.81 -2.89 3.41
N SER A 42 4.31 -3.93 2.72
CA SER A 42 3.50 -5.09 2.35
C SER A 42 2.99 -5.86 3.56
N VAL A 43 3.80 -6.00 4.61
CA VAL A 43 3.40 -6.63 5.88
C VAL A 43 2.35 -5.79 6.60
N LEU A 44 2.49 -4.46 6.61
CA LEU A 44 1.48 -3.57 7.18
C LEU A 44 0.14 -3.68 6.42
N ALA A 45 0.19 -3.68 5.08
CA ALA A 45 -1.00 -3.86 4.25
C ALA A 45 -1.63 -5.25 4.44
N LEU A 46 -0.82 -6.29 4.68
CA LEU A 46 -1.31 -7.64 5.01
C LEU A 46 -2.00 -7.65 6.38
N ALA A 47 -1.42 -6.99 7.38
CA ALA A 47 -2.06 -6.86 8.69
C ALA A 47 -3.41 -6.14 8.57
N GLN A 48 -3.49 -5.09 7.75
CA GLN A 48 -4.75 -4.41 7.45
C GLN A 48 -5.77 -5.31 6.75
N LEU A 49 -5.35 -6.11 5.77
CA LEU A 49 -6.20 -7.10 5.10
C LEU A 49 -6.79 -8.09 6.11
N VAL A 50 -5.96 -8.64 7.00
CA VAL A 50 -6.40 -9.59 8.03
C VAL A 50 -7.38 -8.94 9.00
N VAL A 51 -7.07 -7.74 9.50
CA VAL A 51 -7.96 -7.01 10.42
C VAL A 51 -9.30 -6.68 9.74
N GLY A 52 -9.28 -6.21 8.49
CA GLY A 52 -10.50 -5.94 7.73
C GLY A 52 -11.38 -7.18 7.56
N ILE A 53 -10.80 -8.34 7.27
CA ILE A 53 -11.53 -9.61 7.17
C ILE A 53 -12.11 -10.03 8.53
N VAL A 54 -11.34 -9.91 9.61
CA VAL A 54 -11.81 -10.26 10.97
C VAL A 54 -13.00 -9.39 11.37
N GLN A 55 -12.97 -8.10 11.04
CA GLN A 55 -14.07 -7.18 11.34
C GLN A 55 -15.35 -7.51 10.57
N LEU A 56 -15.22 -7.84 9.28
CA LEU A 56 -16.35 -8.36 8.51
C LEU A 56 -16.92 -9.65 9.12
N GLY A 57 -16.05 -10.55 9.59
CA GLY A 57 -16.44 -11.78 10.28
C GLY A 57 -17.14 -11.55 11.63
N ARG A 58 -16.85 -10.42 12.30
CA ARG A 58 -17.51 -9.98 13.54
C ARG A 58 -18.91 -9.38 13.31
N GLY A 59 -19.32 -9.22 12.04
CA GLY A 59 -20.61 -8.67 11.68
C GLY A 59 -20.60 -7.15 11.49
N GLU A 60 -19.43 -6.50 11.56
CA GLU A 60 -19.30 -5.10 11.12
C GLU A 60 -19.44 -5.04 9.61
N ARG A 61 -20.20 -4.06 9.11
CA ARG A 61 -20.49 -3.90 7.70
C ARG A 61 -20.04 -2.52 7.23
N PRO A 62 -19.31 -2.42 6.12
CA PRO A 62 -18.95 -1.14 5.52
C PRO A 62 -20.17 -0.45 4.94
N ASP A 63 -20.24 0.87 5.10
CA ASP A 63 -21.37 1.71 4.68
C ASP A 63 -21.63 1.66 3.17
N GLN A 64 -20.57 1.66 2.36
CA GLN A 64 -20.68 1.66 0.90
C GLN A 64 -20.74 0.23 0.31
N GLY A 65 -20.85 -0.81 1.14
CA GLY A 65 -21.08 -2.19 0.71
C GLY A 65 -19.84 -3.10 0.71
N MET A 66 -20.09 -4.38 1.04
CA MET A 66 -19.05 -5.40 1.28
C MET A 66 -18.15 -5.67 0.07
N ALA A 67 -18.75 -5.77 -1.14
CA ALA A 67 -18.00 -6.11 -2.35
C ALA A 67 -16.98 -5.02 -2.71
N ILE A 68 -17.36 -3.75 -2.56
CA ILE A 68 -16.48 -2.60 -2.84
C ILE A 68 -15.36 -2.58 -1.81
N PHE A 69 -15.68 -2.70 -0.53
CA PHE A 69 -14.67 -2.73 0.52
C PHE A 69 -13.65 -3.85 0.33
N LEU A 70 -14.09 -5.08 0.06
CA LEU A 70 -13.19 -6.22 -0.18
C LEU A 70 -12.30 -6.01 -1.41
N ALA A 71 -12.85 -5.46 -2.50
CA ALA A 71 -12.08 -5.16 -3.70
C ALA A 71 -10.97 -4.14 -3.42
N TYR A 72 -11.27 -3.08 -2.68
CA TYR A 72 -10.29 -2.06 -2.28
C TYR A 72 -9.28 -2.59 -1.27
N LEU A 73 -9.70 -3.43 -0.32
CA LEU A 73 -8.81 -4.02 0.67
C LEU A 73 -7.77 -4.95 0.02
N VAL A 74 -8.21 -5.81 -0.90
CA VAL A 74 -7.32 -6.67 -1.68
C VAL A 74 -6.44 -5.84 -2.62
N GLY A 75 -7.00 -4.82 -3.28
CA GLY A 75 -6.24 -3.91 -4.13
C GLY A 75 -5.12 -3.17 -3.39
N SER A 76 -5.40 -2.71 -2.16
CA SER A 76 -4.42 -2.05 -1.28
C SER A 76 -3.29 -2.99 -0.91
N PHE A 77 -3.61 -4.23 -0.50
CA PHE A 77 -2.59 -5.25 -0.24
C PHE A 77 -1.74 -5.57 -1.47
N ALA A 78 -2.35 -5.68 -2.65
CA ALA A 78 -1.65 -6.06 -3.88
C ALA A 78 -0.78 -4.95 -4.47
N ALA A 79 -1.02 -3.67 -4.13
CA ALA A 79 -0.35 -2.53 -4.75
C ALA A 79 1.18 -2.57 -4.62
N ILE A 80 1.71 -2.79 -3.41
CA ILE A 80 3.16 -2.80 -3.16
C ILE A 80 3.83 -4.08 -3.65
N PRO A 81 3.30 -5.29 -3.41
CA PRO A 81 3.86 -6.51 -3.99
C PRO A 81 3.93 -6.47 -5.52
N ALA A 82 2.87 -5.96 -6.18
CA ALA A 82 2.86 -5.81 -7.63
C ALA A 82 3.91 -4.80 -8.10
N ALA A 83 4.01 -3.63 -7.44
CA ALA A 83 5.03 -2.63 -7.76
C ALA A 83 6.46 -3.16 -7.53
N GLY A 84 6.68 -3.97 -6.49
CA GLY A 84 7.95 -4.63 -6.21
C GLY A 84 8.33 -5.66 -7.28
N LEU A 85 7.39 -6.48 -7.74
CA LEU A 85 7.61 -7.43 -8.84
C LEU A 85 7.92 -6.74 -10.17
N LEU A 86 7.22 -5.65 -10.46
CA LEU A 86 7.51 -4.82 -11.64
C LEU A 86 8.90 -4.19 -11.54
N SER A 87 9.26 -3.67 -10.37
CA SER A 87 10.60 -3.12 -10.13
C SER A 87 11.71 -4.17 -10.20
N LEU A 88 11.45 -5.45 -9.93
CA LEU A 88 12.44 -6.51 -10.13
C LEU A 88 12.68 -6.79 -11.61
N SER A 89 11.64 -6.64 -12.43
CA SER A 89 11.74 -6.76 -13.89
C SER A 89 12.54 -5.60 -14.50
N GLU A 90 12.44 -4.39 -13.93
CA GLU A 90 13.21 -3.22 -14.37
C GLU A 90 14.29 -2.77 -13.37
N ARG A 91 15.53 -3.24 -13.57
CA ARG A 91 16.69 -2.85 -12.75
C ARG A 91 17.29 -1.48 -13.08
N THR A 92 16.48 -0.54 -13.55
CA THR A 92 16.91 0.84 -13.84
C THR A 92 16.24 1.82 -12.88
N LYS A 93 16.46 3.13 -13.07
CA LYS A 93 15.73 4.18 -12.32
C LYS A 93 14.21 4.05 -12.42
N TRP A 94 13.70 3.45 -13.50
CA TRP A 94 12.28 3.23 -13.73
C TRP A 94 11.66 2.21 -12.75
N GLY A 95 12.46 1.28 -12.22
CA GLY A 95 12.07 0.43 -11.10
C GLY A 95 11.77 1.23 -9.83
N SER A 96 12.57 2.25 -9.51
CA SER A 96 12.31 3.10 -8.35
C SER A 96 11.12 4.04 -8.56
N VAL A 97 10.89 4.49 -9.81
CA VAL A 97 9.69 5.27 -10.17
C VAL A 97 8.42 4.44 -10.02
N THR A 98 8.41 3.18 -10.47
CA THR A 98 7.24 2.30 -10.35
C THR A 98 6.89 2.01 -8.89
N VAL A 99 7.89 1.76 -8.03
CA VAL A 99 7.65 1.61 -6.59
C VAL A 99 7.10 2.90 -5.97
N SER A 100 7.69 4.04 -6.32
CA SER A 100 7.22 5.34 -5.83
C SER A 100 5.76 5.58 -6.22
N ALA A 101 5.40 5.33 -7.48
CA ALA A 101 4.04 5.48 -7.97
C ALA A 101 3.07 4.51 -7.27
N GLY A 102 3.46 3.23 -7.14
CA GLY A 102 2.65 2.22 -6.45
C GLY A 102 2.41 2.56 -4.98
N ALA A 103 3.40 3.16 -4.31
CA ALA A 103 3.28 3.59 -2.92
C ALA A 103 2.37 4.82 -2.76
N VAL A 104 2.37 5.76 -3.72
CA VAL A 104 1.38 6.84 -3.75
C VAL A 104 -0.03 6.30 -3.98
N VAL A 105 -0.19 5.35 -4.92
CA VAL A 105 -1.48 4.70 -5.17
C VAL A 105 -2.01 4.02 -3.92
N LEU A 106 -1.15 3.30 -3.17
CA LEU A 106 -1.54 2.72 -1.89
C LEU A 106 -2.07 3.79 -0.93
N ALA A 107 -1.36 4.91 -0.75
CA ALA A 107 -1.82 5.99 0.12
C ALA A 107 -3.21 6.55 -0.28
N VAL A 108 -3.48 6.66 -1.59
CA VAL A 108 -4.82 7.07 -2.08
C VAL A 108 -5.88 6.00 -1.82
N LEU A 109 -5.53 4.72 -2.01
CA LEU A 109 -6.43 3.60 -1.71
C LEU A 109 -6.79 3.55 -0.23
N GLU A 110 -5.85 3.87 0.68
CA GLU A 110 -6.11 3.97 2.12
C GLU A 110 -7.16 5.04 2.44
N VAL A 111 -7.06 6.23 1.85
CA VAL A 111 -8.08 7.30 2.01
C VAL A 111 -9.43 6.81 1.50
N ARG A 112 -9.44 6.10 0.37
CA ARG A 112 -10.69 5.59 -0.20
C ARG A 112 -11.29 4.46 0.64
N LEU A 113 -10.46 3.58 1.20
CA LEU A 113 -10.86 2.50 2.09
C LEU A 113 -11.47 3.06 3.38
N TYR A 114 -10.88 4.13 3.92
CA TYR A 114 -11.41 4.87 5.06
C TYR A 114 -12.83 5.40 4.79
N ASP A 115 -13.03 6.08 3.65
CA ASP A 115 -14.35 6.61 3.26
C ASP A 115 -15.39 5.49 3.06
N ILE A 116 -14.99 4.34 2.49
CA ILE A 116 -15.88 3.19 2.28
C ILE A 116 -16.35 2.57 3.61
N TRP A 117 -15.48 2.56 4.62
CA TRP A 117 -15.77 1.95 5.92
C TRP A 117 -16.77 2.76 6.76
N GLY A 118 -16.94 4.05 6.47
CA GLY A 118 -17.82 4.96 7.21
C GLY A 118 -17.06 6.15 7.80
N GLY A 119 -16.15 6.70 7.00
CA GLY A 119 -15.32 7.85 7.35
C GLY A 119 -16.12 9.11 7.68
#